data_AF-A0A2X0IJG8-F1
#
_entry.id   AF-A0A2X0IJG8-F1
#
_cell.length_a   1.000
_cell.length_b   1.000
_cell.length_c   1.000
_cell.angle_alpha   90.00
_cell.angle_beta   90.00
_cell.angle_gamma   90.00
#
_symmetry.space_group_name_H-M   'P 1'
#
loop_
_entity.id
_entity.type
_entity.pdbx_description
1 polymer ?
#
loop_
_entity_poly.entity_id
_entity_poly.type
_entity_poly.pdbx_seq_one_letter_code
_entity_poly.pdbx_strand_id
1 'polypeptide(L)'
;MGTAVFVHGTGVREPRFSALFQRVCEGLGEQTPQLTAVPCYWGGDLGARLRADGASIPGHARTRGGPEPEDPVALWDVLYRDPLAELAAAAAGAAEPGELPPGAALPGERPRKLLRVLADALTAATGPATVPVPAELRDGMADAAASLQGSELLPGADERLDDQELALMLARSVVAAAVAAQLDEDTAVVCDGAARDRAVAAAAGAMGAAAPGADRAPSPTRLLLRPPLWLASRQAVRRRRSLTDAAHPFAGDVLHYLARGERIRARLRETVLGVEGPVVLIGHSLGGIAALETLVAEPLPQVELLVTVGSQAPFLYETDALPTLPYPSVLPEHVPRWLNLYDRRDLLSYIGAGIFPGRVEDVEVDNGQPFPASHSAYWSNRAVYRAVAERLA
;
A
#
# COMPACT_ATOMS: atom_id res chain seq x y z
N MET A 1 -32.28 11.80 28.80
CA MET A 1 -31.93 11.85 27.36
C MET A 1 -30.52 12.40 27.29
N GLY A 2 -29.68 11.87 26.40
CA GLY A 2 -28.30 12.32 26.22
C GLY A 2 -27.99 12.61 24.75
N THR A 3 -26.80 13.11 24.46
CA THR A 3 -26.35 13.45 23.11
C THR A 3 -25.17 12.59 22.70
N ALA A 4 -25.20 12.02 21.49
CA ALA A 4 -24.04 11.37 20.89
C ALA A 4 -23.38 12.30 19.88
N VAL A 5 -22.22 12.86 20.19
CA VAL A 5 -21.46 13.66 19.23
C VAL A 5 -20.58 12.72 18.41
N PHE A 6 -20.83 12.65 17.10
CA PHE A 6 -20.09 11.79 16.18
C PHE A 6 -19.05 12.57 15.38
N VAL A 7 -17.79 12.15 15.42
CA VAL A 7 -16.69 12.70 14.63
C VAL A 7 -16.08 11.64 13.72
N HIS A 8 -16.02 11.95 12.42
CA HIS A 8 -15.60 11.02 11.37
C HIS A 8 -14.07 10.94 11.22
N GLY A 9 -13.60 9.89 10.53
CA GLY A 9 -12.20 9.70 10.17
C GLY A 9 -11.75 10.46 8.90
N THR A 10 -10.55 10.13 8.43
CA THR A 10 -9.90 10.74 7.25
C THR A 10 -10.68 10.55 5.95
N GLY A 11 -10.53 11.48 4.99
CA GLY A 11 -11.04 11.34 3.63
C GLY A 11 -12.57 11.37 3.47
N VAL A 12 -13.32 11.44 4.57
CA VAL A 12 -14.78 11.58 4.56
C VAL A 12 -15.13 13.02 4.21
N ARG A 13 -15.89 13.19 3.14
CA ARG A 13 -16.38 14.47 2.58
C ARG A 13 -17.82 14.28 2.11
N GLU A 14 -18.55 15.37 1.89
CA GLU A 14 -19.86 15.26 1.25
C GLU A 14 -19.78 14.72 -0.19
N PRO A 15 -20.77 13.92 -0.64
CA PRO A 15 -22.00 13.50 0.06
C PRO A 15 -21.83 12.27 0.98
N ARG A 16 -20.62 11.69 1.07
CA ARG A 16 -20.36 10.46 1.83
C ARG A 16 -20.50 10.66 3.34
N PHE A 17 -20.18 11.86 3.83
CA PHE A 17 -20.39 12.21 5.23
C PHE A 17 -21.86 12.07 5.63
N SER A 18 -22.77 12.69 4.87
CA SER A 18 -24.21 12.60 5.13
C SER A 18 -24.71 11.15 5.17
N ALA A 19 -24.28 10.31 4.22
CA ALA A 19 -24.65 8.89 4.18
C ALA A 19 -24.10 8.10 5.39
N LEU A 20 -22.84 8.35 5.77
CA LEU A 20 -22.24 7.74 6.96
C LEU A 20 -22.98 8.15 8.23
N PHE A 21 -23.24 9.45 8.41
CA PHE A 21 -23.91 9.95 9.60
C PHE A 21 -25.34 9.40 9.71
N GLN A 22 -26.06 9.28 8.59
CA GLN A 22 -27.36 8.62 8.59
C GLN A 22 -27.28 7.17 9.09
N ARG A 23 -26.29 6.39 8.64
CA ARG A 23 -26.07 5.01 9.09
C ARG A 23 -25.80 4.93 10.60
N VAL A 24 -25.03 5.88 11.14
CA VAL A 24 -24.75 6.02 12.57
C VAL A 24 -26.03 6.33 13.35
N CYS A 25 -26.84 7.29 12.87
CA CYS A 25 -28.12 7.63 13.47
C CYS A 25 -29.07 6.43 13.52
N GLU A 26 -29.17 5.66 12.42
CA GLU A 26 -30.01 4.46 12.37
C GLU A 26 -29.55 3.41 13.39
N GLY A 27 -28.24 3.12 13.47
CA GLY A 27 -27.71 2.13 14.41
C GLY A 27 -27.85 2.55 15.88
N LEU A 28 -27.60 3.82 16.20
CA LEU A 28 -27.83 4.38 17.54
C LEU A 28 -29.33 4.40 17.88
N GLY A 29 -30.21 4.76 16.94
CA GLY A 29 -31.65 4.77 17.18
C GLY A 29 -32.21 3.38 17.51
N GLU A 30 -31.64 2.31 16.94
CA GLU A 30 -32.04 0.93 17.22
C GLU A 30 -31.60 0.43 18.61
N GLN A 31 -30.43 0.82 19.11
CA GLN A 31 -29.85 0.27 20.35
C GLN A 31 -29.85 1.24 21.54
N THR A 32 -29.86 2.54 21.28
CA THR A 32 -29.76 3.63 22.27
C THR A 32 -30.76 4.74 21.97
N PRO A 33 -32.09 4.49 21.99
CA PRO A 33 -33.11 5.47 21.62
C PRO A 33 -33.14 6.72 22.53
N GLN A 34 -32.48 6.67 23.68
CA GLN A 34 -32.31 7.79 24.60
C GLN A 34 -31.23 8.80 24.16
N LEU A 35 -30.44 8.48 23.12
CA LEU A 35 -29.40 9.35 22.58
C LEU A 35 -29.85 10.04 21.29
N THR A 36 -29.64 11.35 21.23
CA THR A 36 -29.75 12.13 20.00
C THR A 36 -28.37 12.29 19.37
N ALA A 37 -28.19 11.83 18.13
CA ALA A 37 -26.92 11.96 17.42
C ALA A 37 -26.72 13.36 16.84
N VAL A 38 -25.53 13.94 17.02
CA VAL A 38 -25.12 15.25 16.49
C VAL A 38 -23.80 15.10 15.71
N PRO A 39 -23.71 15.63 14.49
CA PRO A 39 -22.51 15.49 13.67
C PRO A 39 -21.45 16.55 13.99
N CYS A 40 -20.18 16.14 14.07
CA CYS A 40 -19.02 17.02 13.97
C CYS A 40 -18.31 16.80 12.62
N TYR A 41 -18.74 17.56 11.59
CA TYR A 41 -18.15 17.49 10.25
C TYR A 41 -16.95 18.43 10.12
N TRP A 42 -15.72 17.89 10.07
CA TRP A 42 -14.50 18.67 9.86
C TRP A 42 -13.93 18.53 8.44
N GLY A 43 -14.30 17.49 7.71
CA GLY A 43 -13.71 17.15 6.42
C GLY A 43 -13.81 18.24 5.37
N GLY A 44 -14.89 19.03 5.35
CA GLY A 44 -15.14 20.03 4.31
C GLY A 44 -14.07 21.12 4.22
N ASP A 45 -14.01 21.98 5.22
CA ASP A 45 -13.18 23.19 5.22
C ASP A 45 -11.85 23.02 5.97
N LEU A 46 -11.78 22.09 6.94
CA LEU A 46 -10.57 21.80 7.73
C LEU A 46 -9.77 20.60 7.20
N GLY A 47 -10.37 19.76 6.37
CA GLY A 47 -9.68 18.64 5.75
C GLY A 47 -8.61 19.06 4.73
N ALA A 48 -7.62 18.19 4.53
CA ALA A 48 -6.58 18.36 3.55
C ALA A 48 -7.14 18.43 2.13
N ARG A 49 -6.59 19.35 1.32
CA ARG A 49 -6.94 19.59 -0.08
C ARG A 49 -5.75 20.14 -0.87
N LEU A 50 -5.69 19.84 -2.15
CA LEU A 50 -4.70 20.41 -3.07
C LEU A 50 -5.02 21.90 -3.29
N ARG A 51 -4.34 22.79 -2.56
CA ARG A 51 -4.60 24.24 -2.63
C ARG A 51 -4.11 24.91 -3.92
N ALA A 52 -3.24 24.24 -4.65
CA ALA A 52 -2.66 24.70 -5.91
C ALA A 52 -2.96 23.72 -7.06
N ASP A 53 -4.10 23.02 -7.00
CA ASP A 53 -4.60 22.12 -8.05
C ASP A 53 -3.54 21.13 -8.59
N GLY A 54 -2.75 20.56 -7.69
CA GLY A 54 -1.71 19.60 -8.03
C GLY A 54 -0.48 20.19 -8.73
N ALA A 55 -0.21 21.49 -8.63
CA ALA A 55 0.99 22.14 -9.19
C ALA A 55 2.31 21.50 -8.69
N SER A 56 2.31 20.88 -7.51
CA SER A 56 3.45 20.15 -6.96
C SER A 56 3.61 18.73 -7.54
N ILE A 57 2.66 18.25 -8.35
CA ILE A 57 2.64 16.88 -8.88
C ILE A 57 3.20 16.90 -10.32
N PRO A 58 4.37 16.28 -10.56
CA PRO A 58 4.97 16.20 -11.89
C PRO A 58 3.99 15.60 -12.91
N GLY A 59 3.83 16.27 -14.05
CA GLY A 59 2.97 15.80 -15.14
C GLY A 59 1.46 16.04 -14.97
N HIS A 60 0.99 16.47 -13.80
CA HIS A 60 -0.46 16.60 -13.53
C HIS A 60 -1.17 17.55 -14.51
N ALA A 61 -0.57 18.70 -14.84
CA ALA A 61 -1.11 19.66 -15.81
C ALA A 61 -1.18 19.12 -17.26
N ARG A 62 -0.29 18.19 -17.65
CA ARG A 62 -0.15 17.69 -19.02
C ARG A 62 -1.13 16.57 -19.39
N THR A 63 -1.71 15.89 -18.41
CA THR A 63 -2.55 14.69 -18.61
C THR A 63 -4.01 14.97 -19.01
N ARG A 64 -4.37 16.21 -19.36
CA ARG A 64 -5.69 16.56 -19.97
C ARG A 64 -5.79 16.16 -21.46
N GLY A 65 -5.30 14.98 -21.83
CA GLY A 65 -5.70 14.33 -23.10
C GLY A 65 -4.64 14.14 -24.18
N GLY A 66 -3.34 14.09 -23.87
CA GLY A 66 -2.31 13.67 -24.83
C GLY A 66 -1.95 12.18 -24.70
N PRO A 67 -1.64 11.46 -25.80
CA PRO A 67 -0.97 10.16 -25.69
C PRO A 67 0.39 10.37 -25.00
N GLU A 68 0.62 9.66 -23.90
CA GLU A 68 1.93 9.68 -23.24
C GLU A 68 2.96 8.98 -24.13
N PRO A 69 4.16 9.58 -24.31
CA PRO A 69 5.24 8.96 -25.07
C PRO A 69 5.62 7.61 -24.46
N GLU A 70 6.15 6.70 -25.29
CA GLU A 70 6.63 5.40 -24.82
C GLU A 70 7.75 5.61 -23.78
N ASP A 71 7.52 5.16 -22.55
CA ASP A 71 8.52 5.15 -21.50
C ASP A 71 9.20 3.76 -21.45
N PRO A 72 10.47 3.63 -21.89
CA PRO A 72 11.20 2.37 -21.86
C PRO A 72 11.38 1.82 -20.44
N VAL A 73 11.24 2.65 -19.40
CA VAL A 73 11.31 2.23 -17.99
C VAL A 73 10.02 1.54 -17.54
N ALA A 74 8.89 1.79 -18.21
CA ALA A 74 7.59 1.25 -17.81
C ALA A 74 7.52 -0.30 -17.89
N LEU A 75 8.37 -0.94 -18.69
CA LEU A 75 8.53 -2.40 -18.70
C LEU A 75 9.08 -2.92 -17.37
N TRP A 76 10.04 -2.21 -16.77
CA TRP A 76 10.69 -2.64 -15.53
C TRP A 76 9.75 -2.65 -14.33
N ASP A 77 8.75 -1.77 -14.31
CA ASP A 77 7.70 -1.80 -13.28
C ASP A 77 6.82 -3.07 -13.38
N VAL A 78 6.66 -3.65 -14.58
CA VAL A 78 6.06 -4.98 -14.72
C VAL A 78 7.02 -6.06 -14.25
N LEU A 79 8.28 -6.01 -14.70
CA LEU A 79 9.29 -7.02 -14.38
C LEU A 79 9.65 -7.10 -12.90
N TYR A 80 9.64 -6.00 -12.15
CA TYR A 80 9.89 -6.05 -10.71
C TYR A 80 8.74 -6.68 -9.93
N ARG A 81 7.52 -6.68 -10.48
CA ARG A 81 6.36 -7.36 -9.89
C ARG A 81 6.25 -8.82 -10.33
N ASP A 82 6.66 -9.10 -11.55
CA ASP A 82 6.72 -10.44 -12.13
C ASP A 82 7.97 -10.55 -13.04
N PRO A 83 9.10 -11.02 -12.49
CA PRO A 83 10.35 -11.16 -13.24
C PRO A 83 10.26 -12.12 -14.44
N LEU A 84 9.22 -12.95 -14.49
CA LEU A 84 9.00 -13.94 -15.54
C LEU A 84 8.00 -13.49 -16.62
N ALA A 85 7.43 -12.28 -16.50
CA ALA A 85 6.36 -11.80 -17.38
C ALA A 85 6.71 -11.89 -18.88
N GLU A 86 7.95 -11.58 -19.27
CA GLU A 86 8.41 -11.71 -20.66
C GLU A 86 8.53 -13.17 -21.11
N LEU A 87 9.05 -14.06 -20.24
CA LEU A 87 9.15 -15.50 -20.52
C LEU A 87 7.75 -16.13 -20.63
N ALA A 88 6.82 -15.76 -19.76
CA ALA A 88 5.43 -16.21 -19.80
C ALA A 88 4.75 -15.78 -21.10
N ALA A 89 4.94 -14.52 -21.52
CA ALA A 89 4.38 -14.03 -22.78
C ALA A 89 4.99 -14.71 -24.01
N ALA A 90 6.29 -15.06 -23.98
CA ALA A 90 6.92 -15.84 -25.04
C ALA A 90 6.38 -17.28 -25.09
N ALA A 91 6.26 -17.94 -23.94
CA ALA A 91 5.79 -19.31 -23.82
C ALA A 91 4.30 -19.48 -24.17
N ALA A 92 3.46 -18.48 -23.93
CA ALA A 92 2.00 -18.52 -24.16
C ALA A 92 1.56 -18.77 -25.61
N GLY A 93 2.48 -18.72 -26.59
CA GLY A 93 2.18 -19.07 -27.98
C GLY A 93 3.08 -20.17 -28.54
N ALA A 94 3.67 -21.00 -27.69
CA ALA A 94 4.34 -22.23 -28.10
C ALA A 94 3.29 -23.27 -28.56
N ALA A 95 3.69 -24.17 -29.46
CA ALA A 95 2.82 -25.27 -29.89
C ALA A 95 2.81 -26.37 -28.83
N GLU A 96 1.76 -27.21 -28.82
CA GLU A 96 1.73 -28.40 -27.96
C GLU A 96 2.95 -29.30 -28.24
N PRO A 97 3.62 -29.85 -27.21
CA PRO A 97 4.81 -30.67 -27.39
C PRO A 97 4.53 -31.89 -28.29
N GLY A 98 5.18 -31.95 -29.45
CA GLY A 98 5.17 -33.12 -30.33
C GLY A 98 6.12 -34.23 -29.85
N GLU A 99 6.00 -35.44 -30.42
CA GLU A 99 6.97 -36.51 -30.17
C GLU A 99 8.38 -36.09 -30.62
N LEU A 100 9.34 -36.13 -29.70
CA LEU A 100 10.73 -35.77 -29.97
C LEU A 100 11.46 -36.93 -30.67
N PRO A 101 12.19 -36.66 -31.77
CA PRO A 101 13.04 -37.67 -32.41
C PRO A 101 14.15 -38.16 -31.46
N PRO A 102 14.58 -39.43 -31.57
CA PRO A 102 15.73 -39.93 -30.82
C PRO A 102 17.00 -39.10 -31.08
N GLY A 103 17.59 -38.55 -30.02
CA GLY A 103 18.80 -37.73 -30.08
C GLY A 103 18.57 -36.22 -30.29
N ALA A 104 17.32 -35.76 -30.35
CA ALA A 104 17.01 -34.33 -30.32
C ALA A 104 17.27 -33.74 -28.92
N ALA A 105 17.71 -32.47 -28.87
CA ALA A 105 17.89 -31.73 -27.63
C ALA A 105 16.55 -31.59 -26.89
N LEU A 106 16.58 -31.62 -25.55
CA LEU A 106 15.36 -31.49 -24.77
C LEU A 106 14.85 -30.05 -24.80
N PRO A 107 13.53 -29.81 -24.89
CA PRO A 107 12.97 -28.46 -24.79
C PRO A 107 13.45 -27.72 -23.53
N GLY A 108 13.97 -26.51 -23.72
CA GLY A 108 14.52 -25.69 -22.64
C GLY A 108 15.94 -26.09 -22.19
N GLU A 109 16.63 -27.02 -22.86
CA GLU A 109 18.04 -27.33 -22.55
C GLU A 109 18.95 -26.12 -22.81
N ARG A 110 18.70 -25.37 -23.90
CA ARG A 110 19.45 -24.16 -24.25
C ARG A 110 19.36 -23.07 -23.17
N PRO A 111 18.19 -22.59 -22.75
CA PRO A 111 18.10 -21.58 -21.70
C PRO A 111 18.67 -22.05 -20.36
N ARG A 112 18.48 -23.32 -19.98
CA ARG A 112 19.08 -23.87 -18.75
C ARG A 112 20.61 -23.83 -18.79
N LYS A 113 21.20 -24.17 -19.93
CA LYS A 113 22.65 -24.08 -20.13
C LYS A 113 23.14 -22.64 -19.99
N LEU A 114 22.44 -21.67 -20.60
CA LEU A 114 22.79 -20.26 -20.50
C LEU A 114 22.71 -19.74 -19.05
N LEU A 115 21.64 -20.09 -18.32
CA LEU A 115 21.49 -19.72 -16.91
C LEU A 115 22.55 -20.34 -16.02
N ARG A 116 22.95 -21.60 -16.26
CA ARG A 116 24.04 -22.24 -15.53
C ARG A 116 25.36 -21.52 -15.77
N VAL A 117 25.69 -21.19 -17.02
CA VAL A 117 26.89 -20.40 -17.36
C VAL A 117 26.88 -19.06 -16.63
N LEU A 118 25.73 -18.38 -16.58
CA LEU A 118 25.60 -17.12 -15.86
C LEU A 118 25.80 -17.29 -14.35
N ALA A 119 25.15 -18.27 -13.73
CA ALA A 119 25.27 -18.55 -12.30
C ALA A 119 26.73 -18.87 -11.88
N ASP A 120 27.42 -19.71 -12.67
CA ASP A 120 28.82 -20.04 -12.45
C ASP A 120 29.72 -18.79 -12.58
N ALA A 121 29.44 -17.92 -13.56
CA ALA A 121 30.20 -16.69 -13.80
C ALA A 121 29.96 -15.61 -12.73
N LEU A 122 28.79 -15.60 -12.08
CA LEU A 122 28.44 -14.68 -10.99
C LEU A 122 29.08 -15.10 -9.66
N THR A 123 29.19 -16.40 -9.40
CA THR A 123 29.75 -17.00 -8.17
C THR A 123 31.28 -17.13 -8.18
N ALA A 124 31.92 -17.03 -9.35
CA ALA A 124 33.37 -17.09 -9.47
C ALA A 124 34.06 -15.92 -8.73
N ALA A 125 34.95 -16.25 -7.77
CA ALA A 125 35.62 -15.26 -6.92
C ALA A 125 36.68 -14.40 -7.64
N THR A 126 37.40 -14.97 -8.62
CA THR A 126 38.38 -14.26 -9.48
C THR A 126 38.56 -15.01 -10.81
N GLY A 127 38.81 -14.27 -11.90
CA GLY A 127 39.18 -14.85 -13.20
C GLY A 127 38.64 -14.05 -14.41
N PRO A 128 39.05 -14.39 -15.64
CA PRO A 128 38.56 -13.73 -16.86
C PRO A 128 37.06 -13.97 -17.14
N ALA A 129 36.40 -14.85 -16.36
CA ALA A 129 34.99 -15.21 -16.47
C ALA A 129 34.06 -14.41 -15.54
N THR A 130 34.57 -13.50 -14.71
CA THR A 130 33.71 -12.72 -13.79
C THR A 130 32.84 -11.73 -14.57
N VAL A 131 31.52 -11.82 -14.38
CA VAL A 131 30.59 -10.85 -14.99
C VAL A 131 30.73 -9.49 -14.29
N PRO A 132 30.96 -8.37 -15.01
CA PRO A 132 31.10 -7.04 -14.41
C PRO A 132 29.73 -6.45 -14.01
N VAL A 133 29.07 -7.07 -13.04
CA VAL A 133 27.82 -6.59 -12.42
C VAL A 133 28.09 -5.81 -11.14
N PRO A 134 27.22 -4.86 -10.76
CA PRO A 134 27.26 -4.19 -9.46
C PRO A 134 27.29 -5.21 -8.31
N ALA A 135 28.08 -4.94 -7.28
CA ALA A 135 28.30 -5.87 -6.18
C ALA A 135 26.98 -6.19 -5.45
N GLU A 136 26.14 -5.18 -5.28
CA GLU A 136 24.83 -5.26 -4.63
C GLU A 136 23.84 -6.20 -5.36
N LEU A 137 24.01 -6.43 -6.66
CA LEU A 137 23.14 -7.31 -7.44
C LEU A 137 23.70 -8.73 -7.58
N ARG A 138 25.00 -8.94 -7.32
CA ARG A 138 25.70 -10.16 -7.71
C ARG A 138 25.09 -11.41 -7.12
N ASP A 139 24.88 -11.42 -5.81
CA ASP A 139 24.39 -12.59 -5.09
C ASP A 139 22.93 -12.87 -5.46
N GLY A 140 22.08 -11.84 -5.45
CA GLY A 140 20.68 -11.96 -5.89
C GLY A 140 20.54 -12.40 -7.36
N MET A 141 21.45 -11.98 -8.25
CA MET A 141 21.47 -12.45 -9.64
C MET A 141 21.92 -13.91 -9.74
N ALA A 142 22.86 -14.36 -8.90
CA ALA A 142 23.30 -15.76 -8.88
C ALA A 142 22.16 -16.67 -8.43
N ASP A 143 21.47 -16.29 -7.35
CA ASP A 143 20.31 -17.02 -6.82
C ASP A 143 19.15 -17.04 -7.82
N ALA A 144 18.85 -15.90 -8.45
CA ALA A 144 17.83 -15.81 -9.49
C ALA A 144 18.17 -16.69 -10.71
N ALA A 145 19.42 -16.67 -11.17
CA ALA A 145 19.87 -17.52 -12.29
C ALA A 145 19.80 -19.01 -11.94
N ALA A 146 20.11 -19.39 -10.70
CA ALA A 146 19.99 -20.77 -10.22
C ALA A 146 18.52 -21.21 -10.16
N SER A 147 17.66 -20.39 -9.54
CA SER A 147 16.22 -20.66 -9.41
C SER A 147 15.52 -20.79 -10.77
N LEU A 148 15.86 -19.91 -11.72
CA LEU A 148 15.21 -19.85 -13.03
C LEU A 148 15.45 -21.11 -13.88
N GLN A 149 16.51 -21.88 -13.63
CA GLN A 149 16.78 -23.15 -14.33
C GLN A 149 15.64 -24.18 -14.16
N GLY A 150 14.89 -24.08 -13.06
CA GLY A 150 13.73 -24.93 -12.76
C GLY A 150 12.41 -24.45 -13.37
N SER A 151 12.38 -23.34 -14.09
CA SER A 151 11.13 -22.76 -14.60
C SER A 151 10.49 -23.59 -15.72
N GLU A 152 9.19 -23.84 -15.60
CA GLU A 152 8.36 -24.51 -16.61
C GLU A 152 8.14 -23.65 -17.86
N LEU A 153 8.48 -22.36 -17.82
CA LEU A 153 8.33 -21.44 -18.95
C LEU A 153 9.48 -21.54 -19.96
N LEU A 154 10.61 -22.12 -19.56
CA LEU A 154 11.81 -22.18 -20.40
C LEU A 154 11.61 -22.92 -21.73
N PRO A 155 10.93 -24.10 -21.78
CA PRO A 155 10.68 -24.79 -23.04
C PRO A 155 9.93 -23.95 -24.08
N GLY A 156 8.81 -23.33 -23.67
CA GLY A 156 7.99 -22.55 -24.61
C GLY A 156 8.66 -21.26 -25.09
N ALA A 157 9.50 -20.64 -24.25
CA ALA A 157 10.31 -19.49 -24.65
C ALA A 157 11.46 -19.89 -25.60
N ASP A 158 12.07 -21.05 -25.37
CA ASP A 158 13.20 -21.56 -26.16
C ASP A 158 12.84 -21.76 -27.63
N GLU A 159 11.65 -22.31 -27.92
CA GLU A 159 11.22 -22.58 -29.30
C GLU A 159 11.06 -21.33 -30.17
N ARG A 160 10.85 -20.15 -29.56
CA ARG A 160 10.43 -18.94 -30.27
C ARG A 160 11.48 -17.86 -30.38
N LEU A 161 12.51 -17.92 -29.54
CA LEU A 161 13.52 -16.88 -29.42
C LEU A 161 14.82 -17.32 -30.08
N ASP A 162 15.47 -16.42 -30.80
CA ASP A 162 16.86 -16.65 -31.21
C ASP A 162 17.82 -16.56 -30.01
N ASP A 163 19.09 -16.94 -30.20
CA ASP A 163 20.08 -16.96 -29.12
C ASP A 163 20.27 -15.60 -28.44
N GLN A 164 20.17 -14.50 -29.20
CA GLN A 164 20.37 -13.14 -28.71
C GLN A 164 19.16 -12.68 -27.90
N GLU A 165 17.95 -12.93 -28.42
CA GLU A 165 16.71 -12.60 -27.76
C GLU A 165 16.52 -13.39 -26.47
N LEU A 166 16.86 -14.68 -26.50
CA LEU A 166 16.80 -15.55 -25.33
C LEU A 166 17.78 -15.07 -24.25
N ALA A 167 19.05 -14.81 -24.59
CA ALA A 167 20.03 -14.30 -23.64
C ALA A 167 19.61 -12.95 -23.03
N LEU A 168 19.10 -12.01 -23.85
CA LEU A 168 18.62 -10.72 -23.36
C LEU A 168 17.39 -10.84 -22.46
N MET A 169 16.45 -11.75 -22.77
CA MET A 169 15.26 -11.98 -21.97
C MET A 169 15.61 -12.63 -20.63
N LEU A 170 16.43 -13.69 -20.63
CA LEU A 170 16.93 -14.33 -19.42
C LEU A 170 17.70 -13.34 -18.54
N ALA A 171 18.56 -12.49 -19.13
CA ALA A 171 19.29 -11.47 -18.40
C ALA A 171 18.37 -10.46 -17.72
N ARG A 172 17.30 -10.01 -18.40
CA ARG A 172 16.29 -9.12 -17.78
C ARG A 172 15.53 -9.82 -16.67
N SER A 173 15.12 -11.07 -16.84
CA SER A 173 14.44 -11.84 -15.79
C SER A 173 15.32 -12.02 -14.54
N VAL A 174 16.60 -12.35 -14.72
CA VAL A 174 17.56 -12.50 -13.61
C VAL A 174 17.79 -11.17 -12.88
N VAL A 175 18.04 -10.08 -13.62
CA VAL A 175 18.23 -8.76 -13.02
C VAL A 175 16.95 -8.26 -12.34
N ALA A 176 15.78 -8.47 -12.95
CA ALA A 176 14.50 -8.09 -12.37
C ALA A 176 14.21 -8.86 -11.07
N ALA A 177 14.49 -10.16 -11.03
CA ALA A 177 14.34 -10.98 -9.83
C ALA A 177 15.30 -10.53 -8.71
N ALA A 178 16.55 -10.21 -9.03
CA ALA A 178 17.50 -9.69 -8.06
C ALA A 178 17.05 -8.34 -7.46
N VAL A 179 16.56 -7.43 -8.31
CA VAL A 179 16.01 -6.14 -7.85
C VAL A 179 14.72 -6.32 -7.07
N ALA A 180 13.83 -7.22 -7.50
CA ALA A 180 12.60 -7.54 -6.78
C ALA A 180 12.90 -8.07 -5.36
N ALA A 181 13.88 -8.95 -5.22
CA ALA A 181 14.33 -9.43 -3.91
C ALA A 181 14.87 -8.29 -3.03
N GLN A 182 15.67 -7.37 -3.58
CA GLN A 182 16.13 -6.17 -2.84
C GLN A 182 14.97 -5.30 -2.35
N LEU A 183 13.90 -5.18 -3.16
CA LEU A 183 12.70 -4.43 -2.82
C LEU A 183 11.87 -5.14 -1.74
N ASP A 184 11.75 -6.47 -1.81
CA ASP A 184 11.03 -7.28 -0.82
C ASP A 184 11.77 -7.33 0.54
N GLU A 185 13.10 -7.22 0.52
CA GLU A 185 13.96 -7.11 1.71
C GLU A 185 14.05 -5.68 2.27
N ASP A 186 13.36 -4.70 1.66
CA ASP A 186 13.42 -3.28 2.02
C ASP A 186 14.88 -2.73 2.06
N THR A 187 15.71 -3.15 1.10
CA THR A 187 17.11 -2.71 1.02
C THR A 187 17.19 -1.19 0.87
N ALA A 188 18.02 -0.54 1.68
CA ALA A 188 18.11 0.93 1.74
C ALA A 188 18.56 1.60 0.41
N VAL A 189 19.29 0.87 -0.44
CA VAL A 189 19.78 1.36 -1.73
C VAL A 189 19.57 0.29 -2.79
N VAL A 190 18.80 0.62 -3.81
CA VAL A 190 18.63 -0.18 -5.02
C VAL A 190 19.47 0.45 -6.13
N CYS A 191 20.03 -0.38 -7.02
CA CYS A 191 20.85 0.09 -8.12
C CYS A 191 20.10 1.11 -9.03
N ASP A 192 20.83 2.04 -9.63
CA ASP A 192 20.25 2.96 -10.61
C ASP A 192 19.93 2.27 -11.95
N GLY A 193 19.18 2.94 -12.82
CA GLY A 193 18.80 2.40 -14.13
C GLY A 193 19.99 2.09 -15.03
N ALA A 194 21.09 2.84 -14.94
CA ALA A 194 22.28 2.61 -15.75
C ALA A 194 23.06 1.37 -15.26
N ALA A 195 23.14 1.16 -13.94
CA ALA A 195 23.74 -0.02 -13.31
C ALA A 195 22.95 -1.28 -13.63
N ARG A 196 21.61 -1.20 -13.55
CA ARG A 196 20.70 -2.26 -14.03
C ARG A 196 20.94 -2.60 -15.50
N ASP A 197 20.97 -1.60 -16.37
CA ASP A 197 21.13 -1.83 -17.81
C ASP A 197 22.52 -2.39 -18.15
N ARG A 198 23.57 -1.96 -17.43
CA ARG A 198 24.92 -2.57 -17.50
C ARG A 198 24.90 -4.03 -17.03
N ALA A 199 24.18 -4.34 -15.95
CA ALA A 199 24.06 -5.71 -15.45
C ALA A 199 23.35 -6.63 -16.45
N VAL A 200 22.27 -6.14 -17.10
CA VAL A 200 21.59 -6.87 -18.18
C VAL A 200 22.55 -7.12 -19.34
N ALA A 201 23.26 -6.09 -19.81
CA ALA A 201 24.20 -6.24 -20.92
C ALA A 201 25.35 -7.20 -20.59
N ALA A 202 25.88 -7.14 -19.37
CA ALA A 202 26.96 -8.01 -18.92
C ALA A 202 26.48 -9.47 -18.77
N ALA A 203 25.29 -9.70 -18.19
CA ALA A 203 24.71 -11.03 -18.07
C ALA A 203 24.37 -11.64 -19.45
N ALA A 204 23.78 -10.85 -20.35
CA ALA A 204 23.51 -11.29 -21.72
C ALA A 204 24.82 -11.62 -22.46
N GLY A 205 25.85 -10.79 -22.31
CA GLY A 205 27.18 -11.03 -22.89
C GLY A 205 27.84 -12.31 -22.35
N ALA A 206 27.72 -12.60 -21.06
CA ALA A 206 28.18 -13.85 -20.47
C ALA A 206 27.46 -15.09 -21.04
N MET A 207 26.22 -14.91 -21.50
CA MET A 207 25.42 -15.92 -22.21
C MET A 207 25.66 -15.94 -23.74
N GLY A 208 26.62 -15.15 -24.26
CA GLY A 208 26.98 -15.13 -25.68
C GLY A 208 26.22 -14.12 -26.53
N ALA A 209 25.47 -13.19 -25.92
CA ALA A 209 24.88 -12.07 -26.66
C ALA A 209 25.97 -11.10 -27.18
N ALA A 210 25.76 -10.57 -28.38
CA ALA A 210 26.62 -9.56 -28.98
C ALA A 210 26.50 -8.23 -28.23
N ALA A 211 27.58 -7.44 -28.23
CA ALA A 211 27.60 -6.14 -27.58
C ALA A 211 26.59 -5.15 -28.22
N PRO A 212 25.97 -4.24 -27.42
CA PRO A 212 25.09 -3.20 -27.96
C PRO A 212 25.84 -2.29 -28.93
N GLY A 213 25.35 -2.13 -30.17
CA GLY A 213 25.94 -1.25 -31.19
C GLY A 213 26.23 -1.88 -32.56
N ALA A 214 26.00 -3.18 -32.75
CA ALA A 214 25.94 -3.76 -34.09
C ALA A 214 24.62 -3.33 -34.77
N ASP A 215 24.69 -2.58 -35.87
CA ASP A 215 23.54 -2.13 -36.66
C ASP A 215 22.57 -3.28 -36.95
N ARG A 216 21.44 -3.31 -36.23
CA ARG A 216 20.40 -4.33 -36.42
C ARG A 216 19.01 -3.71 -36.35
N ALA A 217 18.18 -4.10 -37.30
CA ALA A 217 16.77 -3.77 -37.34
C ALA A 217 16.03 -4.33 -36.10
N PRO A 218 14.98 -3.65 -35.59
CA PRO A 218 14.17 -4.17 -34.49
C PRO A 218 13.53 -5.51 -34.88
N SER A 219 13.62 -6.52 -34.00
CA SER A 219 13.07 -7.85 -34.27
C SER A 219 11.54 -7.88 -34.20
N PRO A 220 10.87 -8.71 -35.04
CA PRO A 220 9.40 -8.80 -35.09
C PRO A 220 8.78 -9.38 -33.80
N THR A 221 9.48 -10.28 -33.11
CA THR A 221 9.16 -10.86 -31.79
C THR A 221 9.10 -9.79 -30.69
N ARG A 222 10.04 -8.83 -30.72
CA ARG A 222 10.04 -7.65 -29.83
C ARG A 222 8.88 -6.69 -30.11
N LEU A 223 8.27 -6.72 -31.30
CA LEU A 223 7.02 -5.98 -31.59
C LEU A 223 5.76 -6.70 -31.10
N LEU A 224 5.75 -8.04 -31.13
CA LEU A 224 4.59 -8.87 -30.81
C LEU A 224 4.29 -9.00 -29.30
N LEU A 225 5.32 -8.90 -28.43
CA LEU A 225 5.17 -8.96 -26.97
C LEU A 225 4.79 -7.61 -26.32
N ARG A 226 4.85 -6.50 -27.08
CA ARG A 226 4.58 -5.14 -26.60
C ARG A 226 3.13 -4.87 -26.19
N PRO A 227 2.09 -5.32 -26.92
CA PRO A 227 0.71 -4.93 -26.61
C PRO A 227 0.19 -5.33 -25.22
N PRO A 228 0.38 -6.59 -24.73
CA PRO A 228 -0.15 -6.99 -23.41
C PRO A 228 0.64 -6.36 -22.25
N LEU A 229 1.97 -6.29 -22.33
CA LEU A 229 2.82 -5.71 -21.27
C LEU A 229 2.67 -4.18 -21.18
N TRP A 230 2.40 -3.52 -22.30
CA TRP A 230 2.16 -2.07 -22.33
C TRP A 230 0.80 -1.66 -21.76
N LEU A 231 -0.23 -2.48 -21.91
CA LEU A 231 -1.51 -2.24 -21.22
C LEU A 231 -1.32 -2.34 -19.70
N ALA A 232 -0.52 -3.30 -19.24
CA ALA A 232 -0.16 -3.44 -17.82
C ALA A 232 0.68 -2.26 -17.30
N SER A 233 1.62 -1.74 -18.10
CA SER A 233 2.45 -0.59 -17.72
C SER A 233 1.69 0.74 -17.75
N ARG A 234 0.76 0.93 -18.69
CA ARG A 234 -0.20 2.06 -18.69
C ARG A 234 -1.10 2.06 -17.47
N GLN A 235 -1.44 0.89 -16.95
CA GLN A 235 -2.19 0.79 -15.70
C GLN A 235 -1.36 1.30 -14.52
N ALA A 236 -0.04 1.12 -14.52
CA ALA A 236 0.84 1.61 -13.46
C ALA A 236 1.06 3.11 -13.45
N VAL A 237 1.22 3.77 -14.60
CA VAL A 237 1.25 5.25 -14.64
C VAL A 237 -0.10 5.83 -14.19
N ARG A 238 -1.21 5.17 -14.55
CA ARG A 238 -2.55 5.49 -14.01
C ARG A 238 -2.67 5.22 -12.51
N ARG A 239 -1.91 4.26 -11.94
CA ARG A 239 -1.83 4.05 -10.48
C ARG A 239 -1.26 5.28 -9.78
N ARG A 240 -0.29 6.03 -10.34
CA ARG A 240 0.21 7.25 -9.67
C ARG A 240 -0.90 8.28 -9.40
N ARG A 241 -1.81 8.48 -10.37
CA ARG A 241 -2.95 9.38 -10.20
C ARG A 241 -3.99 8.81 -9.24
N SER A 242 -4.30 7.52 -9.33
CA SER A 242 -5.21 6.87 -8.37
C SER A 242 -4.66 6.83 -6.95
N LEU A 243 -3.35 6.63 -6.79
CA LEU A 243 -2.63 6.64 -5.51
C LEU A 243 -2.57 8.06 -4.98
N THR A 244 -2.31 9.06 -5.82
CA THR A 244 -2.32 10.47 -5.37
C THR A 244 -3.75 10.90 -5.05
N ASP A 245 -4.73 10.73 -5.93
CA ASP A 245 -6.10 11.21 -5.72
C ASP A 245 -6.84 10.45 -4.58
N ALA A 246 -6.54 9.16 -4.34
CA ALA A 246 -7.15 8.36 -3.27
C ALA A 246 -6.34 8.31 -1.96
N ALA A 247 -5.01 8.36 -1.99
CA ALA A 247 -4.19 8.44 -0.78
C ALA A 247 -3.96 9.88 -0.29
N HIS A 248 -4.13 10.90 -1.14
CA HIS A 248 -3.99 12.30 -0.76
C HIS A 248 -4.96 12.72 0.35
N PRO A 249 -6.25 12.36 0.34
CA PRO A 249 -7.13 12.70 1.46
C PRO A 249 -6.75 11.95 2.75
N PHE A 250 -6.36 10.67 2.67
CA PHE A 250 -6.03 9.87 3.85
C PHE A 250 -4.73 10.33 4.52
N ALA A 251 -3.59 10.23 3.82
CA ALA A 251 -2.29 10.64 4.35
C ALA A 251 -2.24 12.16 4.57
N GLY A 252 -2.87 12.94 3.69
CA GLY A 252 -2.97 14.38 3.85
C GLY A 252 -3.75 14.79 5.10
N ASP A 253 -4.89 14.16 5.40
CA ASP A 253 -5.66 14.48 6.63
C ASP A 253 -4.86 14.11 7.89
N VAL A 254 -4.18 12.95 7.91
CA VAL A 254 -3.33 12.55 9.05
C VAL A 254 -2.20 13.54 9.27
N LEU A 255 -1.41 13.84 8.23
CA LEU A 255 -0.31 14.80 8.33
C LEU A 255 -0.80 16.20 8.69
N HIS A 256 -1.93 16.62 8.14
CA HIS A 256 -2.52 17.92 8.46
C HIS A 256 -2.99 17.98 9.91
N TYR A 257 -3.61 16.91 10.42
CA TYR A 257 -4.04 16.83 11.81
C TYR A 257 -2.84 16.83 12.77
N LEU A 258 -1.85 15.98 12.56
CA LEU A 258 -0.68 15.92 13.45
C LEU A 258 0.08 17.27 13.48
N ALA A 259 0.16 17.97 12.35
CA ALA A 259 0.84 19.27 12.28
C ALA A 259 -0.02 20.46 12.74
N ARG A 260 -1.35 20.42 12.53
CA ARG A 260 -2.26 21.59 12.63
C ARG A 260 -3.67 21.22 13.14
N GLY A 261 -3.79 20.17 13.94
CA GLY A 261 -5.06 19.59 14.40
C GLY A 261 -5.90 20.46 15.33
N GLU A 262 -5.34 21.55 15.88
CA GLU A 262 -6.02 22.45 16.82
C GLU A 262 -7.38 22.92 16.32
N ARG A 263 -7.51 23.24 15.02
CA ARG A 263 -8.78 23.71 14.47
C ARG A 263 -9.86 22.63 14.44
N ILE A 264 -9.47 21.36 14.28
CA ILE A 264 -10.38 20.22 14.32
C ILE A 264 -10.82 19.98 15.77
N ARG A 265 -9.88 20.05 16.72
CA ARG A 265 -10.19 19.96 18.17
C ARG A 265 -11.08 21.09 18.65
N ALA A 266 -10.81 22.32 18.22
CA ALA A 266 -11.65 23.49 18.53
C ALA A 266 -13.08 23.32 18.01
N ARG A 267 -13.26 22.85 16.77
CA ARG A 267 -14.60 22.53 16.23
C ARG A 267 -15.30 21.44 17.03
N LEU A 268 -14.57 20.39 17.41
CA LEU A 268 -15.15 19.31 18.20
C LEU A 268 -15.59 19.81 19.57
N ARG A 269 -14.75 20.61 20.23
CA ARG A 269 -15.07 21.30 21.49
C ARG A 269 -16.30 22.19 21.36
N GLU A 270 -16.37 23.04 20.34
CA GLU A 270 -17.53 23.90 20.07
C GLU A 270 -18.81 23.07 19.87
N THR A 271 -18.71 21.94 19.15
CA THR A 271 -19.82 21.02 18.93
C THR A 271 -20.30 20.40 20.24
N VAL A 272 -19.37 19.96 21.10
CA VAL A 272 -19.70 19.39 22.42
C VAL A 272 -20.32 20.45 23.32
N LEU A 273 -19.77 21.66 23.39
CA LEU A 273 -20.30 22.75 24.21
C LEU A 273 -21.67 23.26 23.73
N GLY A 274 -21.99 23.08 22.45
CA GLY A 274 -23.26 23.48 21.84
C GLY A 274 -24.43 22.52 22.08
N VAL A 275 -24.22 21.39 22.75
CA VAL A 275 -25.27 20.38 23.01
C VAL A 275 -25.52 20.17 24.50
N GLU A 276 -26.73 19.74 24.85
CA GLU A 276 -27.08 19.40 26.22
C GLU A 276 -26.47 18.04 26.63
N GLY A 277 -25.98 17.97 27.87
CA GLY A 277 -25.43 16.75 28.47
C GLY A 277 -26.51 15.81 29.06
N PRO A 278 -26.17 14.54 29.33
CA PRO A 278 -24.83 13.94 29.19
C PRO A 278 -24.44 13.64 27.74
N VAL A 279 -23.15 13.76 27.42
CA VAL A 279 -22.57 13.57 26.08
C VAL A 279 -21.76 12.28 26.00
N VAL A 280 -22.03 11.51 24.95
CA VAL A 280 -21.19 10.39 24.48
C VAL A 280 -20.42 10.88 23.26
N LEU A 281 -19.10 10.93 23.36
CA LEU A 281 -18.24 11.39 22.27
C LEU A 281 -17.75 10.17 21.47
N ILE A 282 -18.22 10.02 20.23
CA ILE A 282 -17.93 8.87 19.38
C ILE A 282 -17.01 9.29 18.24
N GLY A 283 -15.79 8.76 18.20
CA GLY A 283 -14.80 9.05 17.17
C GLY A 283 -14.37 7.85 16.36
N HIS A 284 -14.46 7.94 15.03
CA HIS A 284 -13.96 6.92 14.10
C HIS A 284 -12.53 7.24 13.64
N SER A 285 -11.60 6.28 13.70
CA SER A 285 -10.27 6.44 13.12
C SER A 285 -9.58 7.73 13.61
N LEU A 286 -9.21 8.66 12.71
CA LEU A 286 -8.69 9.99 13.06
C LEU A 286 -9.63 10.83 13.92
N GLY A 287 -10.95 10.67 13.77
CA GLY A 287 -11.93 11.29 14.66
C GLY A 287 -11.80 10.81 16.10
N GLY A 288 -11.39 9.55 16.32
CA GLY A 288 -11.09 9.01 17.65
C GLY A 288 -9.85 9.66 18.28
N ILE A 289 -8.81 9.93 17.48
CA ILE A 289 -7.65 10.71 17.92
C ILE A 289 -8.09 12.12 18.30
N ALA A 290 -8.85 12.79 17.43
CA ALA A 290 -9.37 14.12 17.69
C ALA A 290 -10.23 14.21 18.95
N ALA A 291 -11.07 13.21 19.20
CA ALA A 291 -11.86 13.11 20.41
C ALA A 291 -10.99 12.98 21.67
N LEU A 292 -10.04 12.05 21.69
CA LEU A 292 -9.13 11.87 22.83
C LEU A 292 -8.31 13.14 23.10
N GLU A 293 -7.64 13.69 22.09
CA GLU A 293 -6.78 14.85 22.27
C GLU A 293 -7.55 16.10 22.71
N THR A 294 -8.80 16.24 22.30
CA THR A 294 -9.70 17.32 22.77
C THR A 294 -9.99 17.18 24.26
N LEU A 295 -10.29 15.95 24.71
CA LEU A 295 -10.56 15.65 26.11
C LEU A 295 -9.32 15.71 27.00
N VAL A 296 -8.12 15.45 26.44
CA VAL A 296 -6.86 15.61 27.16
C VAL A 296 -6.50 17.08 27.32
N ALA A 297 -6.71 17.89 26.28
CA ALA A 297 -6.30 19.29 26.27
C ALA A 297 -7.07 20.13 27.29
N GLU A 298 -8.38 19.92 27.41
CA GLU A 298 -9.24 20.68 28.31
C GLU A 298 -10.40 19.84 28.87
N PRO A 299 -10.78 20.03 30.15
CA PRO A 299 -11.95 19.38 30.72
C PRO A 299 -13.25 19.72 29.99
N LEU A 300 -14.03 18.69 29.66
CA LEU A 300 -15.40 18.79 29.13
C LEU A 300 -16.32 17.96 30.03
N PRO A 301 -16.77 18.49 31.18
CA PRO A 301 -17.43 17.69 32.23
C PRO A 301 -18.78 17.09 31.80
N GLN A 302 -19.40 17.59 30.73
CA GLN A 302 -20.60 16.98 30.15
C GLN A 302 -20.34 15.69 29.37
N VAL A 303 -19.08 15.38 29.01
CA VAL A 303 -18.74 14.15 28.32
C VAL A 303 -18.52 13.04 29.34
N GLU A 304 -19.43 12.08 29.38
CA GLU A 304 -19.40 10.98 30.36
C GLU A 304 -18.75 9.70 29.81
N LEU A 305 -18.63 9.61 28.48
CA LEU A 305 -18.08 8.46 27.78
C LEU A 305 -17.37 8.90 26.50
N LEU A 306 -16.10 8.51 26.36
CA LEU A 306 -15.38 8.50 25.10
C LEU A 306 -15.54 7.12 24.45
N VAL A 307 -15.97 7.08 23.19
CA VAL A 307 -16.02 5.88 22.36
C VAL A 307 -15.10 6.07 21.16
N THR A 308 -14.05 5.28 21.07
CA THR A 308 -13.20 5.22 19.86
C THR A 308 -13.53 3.96 19.07
N VAL A 309 -13.61 4.10 17.75
CA VAL A 309 -13.94 3.00 16.84
C VAL A 309 -12.87 2.92 15.76
N GLY A 310 -12.14 1.80 15.72
CA GLY A 310 -11.03 1.60 14.78
C GLY A 310 -10.00 2.73 14.83
N SER A 311 -9.62 3.18 16.03
CA SER A 311 -8.75 4.36 16.21
C SER A 311 -7.29 4.00 16.42
N GLN A 312 -6.40 4.91 16.00
CA GLN A 312 -4.95 4.80 16.18
C GLN A 312 -4.44 5.50 17.44
N ALA A 313 -5.34 6.08 18.26
CA ALA A 313 -4.95 6.88 19.42
C ALA A 313 -3.98 6.16 20.40
N PRO A 314 -4.18 4.88 20.77
CA PRO A 314 -3.22 4.18 21.62
C PRO A 314 -1.83 4.04 20.99
N PHE A 315 -1.75 3.68 19.70
CA PHE A 315 -0.50 3.54 18.98
C PHE A 315 0.25 4.87 18.83
N LEU A 316 -0.47 5.96 18.55
CA LEU A 316 0.14 7.28 18.49
C LEU A 316 0.65 7.74 19.86
N TYR A 317 0.00 7.38 20.96
CA TYR A 317 0.56 7.65 22.28
C TYR A 317 1.85 6.84 22.53
N GLU A 318 1.82 5.54 22.24
CA GLU A 318 2.98 4.64 22.44
C GLU A 318 4.20 5.05 21.60
N THR A 319 3.97 5.65 20.44
CA THR A 319 5.02 6.16 19.54
C THR A 319 5.39 7.64 19.77
N ASP A 320 4.89 8.26 20.85
CA ASP A 320 5.10 9.68 21.20
C ASP A 320 4.68 10.66 20.09
N ALA A 321 3.61 10.32 19.39
CA ALA A 321 3.09 11.05 18.25
C ALA A 321 1.79 11.82 18.53
N LEU A 322 1.24 11.78 19.76
CA LEU A 322 0.09 12.62 20.16
C LEU A 322 0.56 14.01 20.64
N PRO A 323 0.26 15.11 19.92
CA PRO A 323 0.65 16.45 20.33
C PRO A 323 0.21 16.88 21.74
N THR A 324 -0.96 16.45 22.22
CA THR A 324 -1.51 16.88 23.52
C THR A 324 -1.22 15.92 24.66
N LEU A 325 -0.68 14.73 24.39
CA LEU A 325 -0.37 13.71 25.39
C LEU A 325 0.98 13.04 25.09
N PRO A 326 2.11 13.69 25.41
CA PRO A 326 3.44 13.13 25.18
C PRO A 326 3.70 11.92 26.08
N TYR A 327 4.37 10.90 25.58
CA TYR A 327 4.75 9.72 26.36
C TYR A 327 5.85 10.09 27.38
N PRO A 328 5.83 9.60 28.64
CA PRO A 328 4.89 8.66 29.24
C PRO A 328 3.82 9.34 30.12
N SER A 329 3.31 10.52 29.72
CA SER A 329 2.34 11.27 30.53
C SER A 329 1.07 10.45 30.76
N VAL A 330 0.64 10.39 32.02
CA VAL A 330 -0.59 9.69 32.36
C VAL A 330 -1.81 10.43 31.80
N LEU A 331 -2.85 9.67 31.47
CA LEU A 331 -4.12 10.23 31.03
C LEU A 331 -4.71 11.14 32.13
N PRO A 332 -5.02 12.42 31.86
CA PRO A 332 -5.55 13.32 32.88
C PRO A 332 -6.79 12.76 33.57
N GLU A 333 -6.97 13.05 34.87
CA GLU A 333 -8.07 12.50 35.67
C GLU A 333 -9.45 12.90 35.14
N HIS A 334 -9.57 14.06 34.50
CA HIS A 334 -10.82 14.55 33.93
C HIS A 334 -11.22 13.88 32.62
N VAL A 335 -10.34 13.09 31.99
CA VAL A 335 -10.72 12.31 30.81
C VAL A 335 -11.71 11.22 31.26
N PRO A 336 -12.92 11.14 30.65
CA PRO A 336 -13.97 10.23 31.08
C PRO A 336 -13.58 8.76 30.86
N ARG A 337 -14.49 7.86 31.23
CA ARG A 337 -14.39 6.45 30.86
C ARG A 337 -14.22 6.33 29.34
N TRP A 338 -13.34 5.44 28.91
CA TRP A 338 -13.01 5.25 27.52
C TRP A 338 -13.33 3.81 27.08
N LEU A 339 -14.33 3.67 26.21
CA LEU A 339 -14.62 2.44 25.47
C LEU A 339 -13.89 2.47 24.11
N ASN A 340 -13.07 1.47 23.84
CA ASN A 340 -12.35 1.33 22.57
C ASN A 340 -12.84 0.08 21.82
N LEU A 341 -13.37 0.29 20.61
CA LEU A 341 -13.88 -0.77 19.74
C LEU A 341 -12.88 -1.06 18.62
N TYR A 342 -12.47 -2.32 18.48
CA TYR A 342 -11.46 -2.76 17.51
C TYR A 342 -11.84 -4.08 16.82
N ASP A 343 -11.31 -4.33 15.63
CA ASP A 343 -11.39 -5.61 14.92
C ASP A 343 -9.97 -6.05 14.58
N ARG A 344 -9.63 -7.31 14.86
CA ARG A 344 -8.28 -7.85 14.59
C ARG A 344 -7.84 -7.78 13.13
N ARG A 345 -8.78 -7.73 12.18
CA ARG A 345 -8.50 -7.53 10.74
C ARG A 345 -8.52 -6.08 10.32
N ASP A 346 -8.82 -5.15 11.22
CA ASP A 346 -8.62 -3.72 10.99
C ASP A 346 -7.21 -3.35 11.43
N LEU A 347 -6.29 -3.29 10.46
CA LEU A 347 -4.88 -2.94 10.66
C LEU A 347 -4.65 -1.50 11.18
N LEU A 348 -5.70 -0.70 11.29
CA LEU A 348 -5.67 0.65 11.82
C LEU A 348 -6.41 0.78 13.16
N SER A 349 -6.80 -0.34 13.78
CA SER A 349 -7.40 -0.38 15.11
C SER A 349 -6.40 -0.91 16.14
N TYR A 350 -6.23 -0.19 17.25
CA TYR A 350 -5.25 -0.51 18.27
C TYR A 350 -5.91 -0.57 19.65
N ILE A 351 -5.43 -1.46 20.51
CA ILE A 351 -5.92 -1.66 21.88
C ILE A 351 -5.32 -0.63 22.84
N GLY A 352 -6.09 -0.17 23.82
CA GLY A 352 -5.69 0.90 24.75
C GLY A 352 -5.50 0.46 26.20
N ALA A 353 -6.08 -0.65 26.65
CA ALA A 353 -6.07 -1.07 28.06
C ALA A 353 -4.66 -1.41 28.58
N GLY A 354 -3.78 -1.91 27.70
CA GLY A 354 -2.37 -2.14 28.05
C GLY A 354 -1.56 -0.86 28.22
N ILE A 355 -1.97 0.21 27.53
CA ILE A 355 -1.29 1.52 27.51
C ILE A 355 -1.83 2.44 28.62
N PHE A 356 -3.12 2.36 28.91
CA PHE A 356 -3.81 3.14 29.93
C PHE A 356 -4.58 2.22 30.90
N PRO A 357 -3.88 1.52 31.82
CA PRO A 357 -4.49 0.53 32.71
C PRO A 357 -5.62 1.12 33.56
N GLY A 358 -6.75 0.43 33.59
CA GLY A 358 -7.93 0.83 34.37
C GLY A 358 -8.66 2.07 33.86
N ARG A 359 -8.22 2.67 32.75
CA ARG A 359 -8.85 3.85 32.13
C ARG A 359 -9.56 3.53 30.81
N VAL A 360 -9.13 2.46 30.14
CA VAL A 360 -9.67 2.02 28.84
C VAL A 360 -10.23 0.62 28.94
N GLU A 361 -11.41 0.46 28.37
CA GLU A 361 -12.04 -0.83 28.14
C GLU A 361 -12.00 -1.15 26.65
N ASP A 362 -11.23 -2.16 26.27
CA ASP A 362 -11.17 -2.65 24.89
C ASP A 362 -12.25 -3.71 24.65
N VAL A 363 -13.04 -3.55 23.58
CA VAL A 363 -14.03 -4.53 23.12
C VAL A 363 -13.75 -4.89 21.67
N GLU A 364 -13.47 -6.17 21.43
CA GLU A 364 -13.31 -6.72 20.08
C GLU A 364 -14.68 -6.88 19.40
N VAL A 365 -14.77 -6.48 18.14
CA VAL A 365 -15.91 -6.75 17.25
C VAL A 365 -15.44 -7.47 16.01
N ASP A 366 -16.29 -8.37 15.49
CA ASP A 366 -16.04 -9.08 14.22
C ASP A 366 -16.82 -8.40 13.09
N ASN A 367 -16.13 -7.72 12.17
CA ASN A 367 -16.75 -7.09 11.00
C ASN A 367 -16.88 -8.02 9.79
N GLY A 368 -16.37 -9.26 9.84
CA GLY A 368 -16.50 -10.23 8.75
C GLY A 368 -15.74 -9.90 7.46
N GLN A 369 -14.80 -8.94 7.49
CA GLN A 369 -14.12 -8.42 6.29
C GLN A 369 -12.59 -8.38 6.46
N PRO A 370 -11.80 -8.52 5.38
CA PRO A 370 -10.37 -8.24 5.41
C PRO A 370 -10.09 -6.73 5.32
N PHE A 371 -8.87 -6.32 5.68
CA PHE A 371 -8.40 -4.95 5.44
C PHE A 371 -8.33 -4.65 3.92
N PRO A 372 -8.72 -3.46 3.45
CA PRO A 372 -9.17 -2.28 4.21
C PRO A 372 -10.67 -2.22 4.50
N ALA A 373 -11.47 -3.18 4.04
CA ALA A 373 -12.94 -3.15 4.19
C ALA A 373 -13.38 -3.24 5.65
N SER A 374 -12.66 -4.02 6.48
CA SER A 374 -12.86 -4.10 7.94
C SER A 374 -12.92 -2.73 8.63
N HIS A 375 -12.05 -1.80 8.24
CA HIS A 375 -11.96 -0.47 8.87
C HIS A 375 -13.19 0.41 8.69
N SER A 376 -13.96 0.20 7.61
CA SER A 376 -15.17 0.97 7.31
C SER A 376 -16.47 0.25 7.72
N ALA A 377 -16.39 -1.04 8.07
CA ALA A 377 -17.55 -1.90 8.27
C ALA A 377 -18.24 -1.74 9.64
N TYR A 378 -17.59 -1.08 10.62
CA TYR A 378 -18.12 -0.88 11.98
C TYR A 378 -19.56 -0.34 12.01
N TRP A 379 -19.89 0.59 11.11
CA TRP A 379 -21.21 1.26 11.12
C TRP A 379 -22.35 0.40 10.61
N SER A 380 -22.03 -0.75 10.00
CA SER A 380 -22.99 -1.82 9.67
C SER A 380 -23.02 -2.94 10.71
N ASN A 381 -22.14 -2.91 11.71
CA ASN A 381 -22.00 -3.95 12.71
C ASN A 381 -22.85 -3.62 13.95
N ARG A 382 -23.88 -4.42 14.21
CA ARG A 382 -24.75 -4.25 15.39
C ARG A 382 -24.00 -4.41 16.73
N ALA A 383 -22.89 -5.14 16.76
CA ALA A 383 -22.08 -5.29 17.97
C ALA A 383 -21.49 -3.97 18.45
N VAL A 384 -21.16 -3.04 17.53
CA VAL A 384 -20.66 -1.70 17.86
C VAL A 384 -21.69 -0.93 18.68
N TYR A 385 -22.92 -0.84 18.18
CA TYR A 385 -23.99 -0.11 18.85
C TYR A 385 -24.44 -0.79 20.16
N ARG A 386 -24.42 -2.13 20.22
CA ARG A 386 -24.69 -2.87 21.46
C ARG A 386 -23.65 -2.58 22.54
N ALA A 387 -22.37 -2.59 22.19
CA ALA A 387 -21.29 -2.28 23.13
C ALA A 387 -21.44 -0.87 23.71
N VAL A 388 -21.82 0.12 22.88
CA VAL A 388 -22.14 1.47 23.34
C VAL A 388 -23.35 1.44 24.28
N ALA A 389 -24.45 0.77 23.91
CA ALA A 389 -25.67 0.70 24.71
C ALA A 389 -25.43 0.12 26.12
N GLU A 390 -24.63 -0.94 26.22
CA GLU A 390 -24.28 -1.59 27.48
C GLU A 390 -23.54 -0.67 28.48
N ARG A 391 -22.87 0.40 28.00
CA ARG A 391 -22.17 1.36 28.88
C ARG A 391 -23.03 2.56 29.26
N LEU A 392 -24.24 2.64 28.73
CA LEU A 392 -25.25 3.68 29.02
C LEU A 392 -26.40 3.17 29.91
N ALA A 393 -26.46 1.86 30.13
CA ALA A 393 -27.33 1.22 31.12
C ALA A 393 -26.69 1.31 32.51
#